data_AF-A0A7K6KSA7-F1
#
_entry.id   AF-A0A7K6KSA7-F1
#
_cell.length_a   1.000
_cell.length_b   1.000
_cell.length_c   1.000
_cell.angle_alpha   90.00
_cell.angle_beta   90.00
_cell.angle_gamma   90.00
#
_symmetry.space_group_name_H-M   'P 1'
#
loop_
_entity.id
_entity.type
_entity.pdbx_description
1 polymer ?
#
loop_
_entity_poly.entity_id
_entity_poly.type
_entity_poly.pdbx_seq_one_letter_code
_entity_poly.pdbx_strand_id
1 'polypeptide(L)'
;ESLDICDYERSFLYKHGRPPSFQHCAAFGDPHIRTFHDDFHTCRVEGSWPLLDNDYLFVQATSSPVAKGSNATVTSKLTIIFKNMKECIDQKVYQAELDNVPAAFQDGSVNGGARPGGSSLVIRERSPGRHVEIRADYIGTTIAVRQAGRQLSFSIRAAEEVARAFTEEQDLQLCVGGCPHSQRMSRSPHGRGRVPAETARALCREMLPVEDVYFQSCVFDVVTSGDTNFTMAAHGALEDARLFLPDAEKLHIFQ
;
A
#
# COMPACT_ATOMS: atom_id res chain seq x y z
N GLU A 1 10.35 -24.82 -24.16
CA GLU A 1 10.70 -23.40 -23.96
C GLU A 1 11.64 -23.29 -22.78
N SER A 2 12.62 -22.39 -22.83
CA SER A 2 13.51 -22.12 -21.69
C SER A 2 12.72 -21.46 -20.55
N LEU A 3 13.01 -21.84 -19.30
CA LEU A 3 12.46 -21.22 -18.10
C LEU A 3 12.81 -19.72 -18.08
N ASP A 4 11.81 -18.84 -18.15
CA ASP A 4 12.02 -17.42 -17.92
C ASP A 4 12.06 -17.19 -16.40
N ILE A 5 13.27 -17.08 -15.84
CA ILE A 5 13.50 -16.98 -14.40
C ILE A 5 12.97 -15.65 -13.85
N CYS A 6 12.83 -14.62 -14.70
CA CYS A 6 12.38 -13.29 -14.31
C CYS A 6 10.90 -13.05 -14.57
N ASP A 7 10.16 -14.12 -14.88
CA ASP A 7 8.70 -14.18 -14.85
C ASP A 7 8.30 -15.14 -13.73
N TYR A 8 7.93 -14.58 -12.58
CA TYR A 8 7.58 -15.34 -11.38
C TYR A 8 6.43 -16.29 -11.64
N GLU A 9 5.34 -15.82 -12.23
CA GLU A 9 4.12 -16.61 -12.41
C GLU A 9 4.37 -17.78 -13.36
N ARG A 10 5.10 -17.56 -14.46
CA ARG A 10 5.48 -18.60 -15.40
C ARG A 10 6.46 -19.61 -14.79
N SER A 11 7.46 -19.12 -14.06
CA SER A 11 8.43 -19.97 -13.35
C SER A 11 7.75 -20.84 -12.28
N PHE A 12 6.83 -20.26 -11.51
CA PHE A 12 6.05 -20.96 -10.50
C PHE A 12 5.14 -22.03 -11.13
N LEU A 13 4.41 -21.67 -12.19
CA LEU A 13 3.55 -22.61 -12.91
C LEU A 13 4.34 -23.80 -13.47
N TYR A 14 5.52 -23.54 -14.05
CA TYR A 14 6.40 -24.60 -14.55
C TYR A 14 6.88 -25.54 -13.44
N LYS A 15 7.26 -25.00 -12.27
CA LYS A 15 7.78 -25.78 -11.13
C LYS A 15 6.71 -26.55 -10.36
N HIS A 16 5.52 -25.97 -10.20
CA HIS A 16 4.48 -26.48 -9.30
C HIS A 16 3.24 -27.01 -10.01
N GLY A 17 3.08 -26.79 -11.32
CA GLY A 17 1.93 -27.25 -12.09
C GLY A 17 0.61 -26.54 -11.75
N ARG A 18 0.66 -25.42 -11.03
CA ARG A 18 -0.49 -24.59 -10.63
C ARG A 18 -0.10 -23.11 -10.56
N PRO A 19 -1.04 -22.16 -10.70
CA PRO A 19 -0.75 -20.74 -10.50
C PRO A 19 -0.41 -20.44 -9.03
N PRO A 20 0.39 -19.41 -8.76
CA PRO A 20 0.71 -18.97 -7.40
C PRO A 20 -0.49 -18.29 -6.72
N SER A 21 -0.46 -18.30 -5.39
CA SER A 21 -1.37 -17.51 -4.55
C SER A 21 -0.82 -16.11 -4.32
N PHE A 22 -1.71 -15.14 -4.12
CA PHE A 22 -1.35 -13.74 -3.87
C PHE A 22 -2.01 -13.22 -2.61
N GLN A 23 -1.38 -12.23 -2.00
CA GLN A 23 -1.88 -11.52 -0.82
C GLN A 23 -1.86 -10.02 -1.10
N HIS A 24 -2.76 -9.29 -0.43
CA HIS A 24 -2.89 -7.84 -0.57
C HIS A 24 -2.69 -7.14 0.77
N CYS A 25 -1.88 -6.09 0.78
CA CYS A 25 -1.76 -5.14 1.89
C CYS A 25 -1.98 -3.72 1.37
N ALA A 26 -2.52 -2.84 2.22
CA ALA A 26 -2.65 -1.42 1.91
C ALA A 26 -2.40 -0.55 3.15
N ALA A 27 -1.92 0.68 2.90
CA ALA A 27 -1.79 1.77 3.86
C ALA A 27 -2.35 3.06 3.23
N PHE A 28 -3.40 3.62 3.82
CA PHE A 28 -4.09 4.81 3.28
C PHE A 28 -4.81 5.58 4.41
N GLY A 29 -5.16 6.83 4.20
CA GLY A 29 -5.83 7.61 5.25
C GLY A 29 -4.90 7.99 6.40
N ASP A 30 -5.47 8.11 7.60
CA ASP A 30 -4.74 8.22 8.86
C ASP A 30 -4.29 6.85 9.35
N PRO A 31 -3.08 6.45 8.95
CA PRO A 31 -2.88 5.30 8.09
C PRO A 31 -3.67 4.10 8.60
N HIS A 32 -4.72 3.80 7.86
CA HIS A 32 -5.44 2.57 7.94
C HIS A 32 -4.65 1.49 7.22
N ILE A 33 -4.33 0.43 7.95
CA ILE A 33 -3.55 -0.70 7.48
C ILE A 33 -4.49 -1.89 7.26
N ARG A 34 -4.56 -2.35 6.01
CA ARG A 34 -5.01 -3.71 5.68
C ARG A 34 -3.79 -4.61 5.61
N THR A 35 -3.71 -5.62 6.46
CA THR A 35 -2.60 -6.59 6.44
C THR A 35 -2.80 -7.64 5.33
N PHE A 36 -1.74 -8.40 5.02
CA PHE A 36 -1.83 -9.58 4.16
C PHE A 36 -2.77 -10.68 4.68
N HIS A 37 -3.14 -10.61 5.96
CA HIS A 37 -4.07 -11.53 6.63
C HIS A 37 -5.49 -10.97 6.69
N ASP A 38 -5.77 -9.88 5.98
CA ASP A 38 -7.07 -9.20 5.94
C ASP A 38 -7.47 -8.54 7.28
N ASP A 39 -6.51 -8.36 8.21
CA ASP A 39 -6.75 -7.56 9.42
C ASP A 39 -6.76 -6.07 9.08
N PHE A 40 -7.57 -5.30 9.82
CA PHE A 40 -7.73 -3.87 9.58
C PHE A 40 -7.49 -3.03 10.83
N HIS A 41 -6.48 -2.17 10.79
CA HIS A 41 -6.10 -1.30 11.91
C HIS A 41 -6.07 0.16 11.51
N THR A 42 -6.58 1.05 12.38
CA THR A 42 -6.31 2.50 12.31
C THR A 42 -5.12 2.80 13.21
N CYS A 43 -4.14 3.54 12.69
CA CYS A 43 -2.83 3.63 13.33
C CYS A 43 -2.33 5.06 13.38
N ARG A 44 -1.71 5.43 14.51
CA ARG A 44 -1.00 6.71 14.59
C ARG A 44 0.32 6.65 13.82
N VAL A 45 1.18 5.68 14.14
CA VAL A 45 2.47 5.40 13.49
C VAL A 45 3.21 6.65 12.96
N GLU A 46 3.37 7.65 13.83
CA GLU A 46 4.08 8.89 13.50
C GLU A 46 5.56 8.60 13.25
N GLY A 47 6.16 9.30 12.28
CA GLY A 47 7.54 9.10 11.88
C GLY A 47 7.66 8.00 10.82
N SER A 48 8.82 7.34 10.79
CA SER A 48 9.12 6.32 9.78
C SER A 48 8.84 4.91 10.27
N TRP A 49 8.01 4.18 9.53
CA TRP A 49 7.62 2.81 9.84
C TRP A 49 7.76 1.89 8.63
N PRO A 50 8.27 0.65 8.83
CA PRO A 50 8.31 -0.35 7.77
C PRO A 50 6.90 -0.90 7.50
N LEU A 51 6.40 -0.67 6.28
CA LEU A 51 5.22 -1.39 5.79
C LEU A 51 5.59 -2.84 5.47
N LEU A 52 6.76 -3.05 4.87
CA LEU A 52 7.29 -4.36 4.48
C LEU A 52 8.82 -4.33 4.59
N ASP A 53 9.41 -5.39 5.12
CA ASP A 53 10.85 -5.64 5.11
C ASP A 53 11.07 -7.15 5.02
N ASN A 54 11.35 -7.63 3.80
CA ASN A 54 11.51 -9.04 3.50
C ASN A 54 12.72 -9.23 2.55
N ASP A 55 13.05 -10.46 2.16
CA ASP A 55 14.24 -10.77 1.35
C ASP A 55 14.29 -10.04 -0.01
N TYR A 56 13.15 -9.54 -0.50
CA TYR A 56 13.00 -8.95 -1.84
C TYR A 56 12.75 -7.45 -1.84
N LEU A 57 12.08 -6.94 -0.81
CA LEU A 57 11.53 -5.60 -0.75
C LEU A 57 11.74 -4.97 0.62
N PHE A 58 12.00 -3.67 0.61
CA PHE A 58 11.86 -2.82 1.79
C PHE A 58 10.93 -1.66 1.44
N VAL A 59 9.88 -1.47 2.22
CA VAL A 59 8.89 -0.41 2.04
C VAL A 59 8.78 0.36 3.35
N GLN A 60 9.09 1.65 3.32
CA GLN A 60 9.00 2.55 4.45
C GLN A 60 8.00 3.66 4.16
N ALA A 61 7.06 3.86 5.08
CA ALA A 61 6.16 5.00 5.09
C ALA A 61 6.62 6.00 6.15
N THR A 62 6.61 7.28 5.82
CA THR A 62 6.76 8.35 6.81
C THR A 62 5.44 9.07 6.98
N SER A 63 4.92 9.09 8.21
CA SER A 63 3.69 9.78 8.56
C SER A 63 3.96 10.99 9.44
N SER A 64 3.19 12.06 9.24
CA SER A 64 3.26 13.29 10.03
C SER A 64 1.88 13.74 10.49
N PRO A 65 1.74 14.39 11.66
CA PRO A 65 0.44 14.86 12.13
C PRO A 65 -0.22 15.84 11.16
N VAL A 66 -1.53 15.71 10.94
CA VAL A 66 -2.28 16.64 10.05
C VAL A 66 -2.29 18.08 10.56
N ALA A 67 -2.12 18.26 11.86
CA ALA A 67 -1.96 19.55 12.52
C ALA A 67 -1.18 19.38 13.83
N LYS A 68 -0.61 20.47 14.35
CA LYS A 68 0.12 20.46 15.62
C LYS A 68 -0.82 19.96 16.76
N GLY A 69 -0.41 18.91 17.45
CA GLY A 69 -1.18 18.29 18.54
C GLY A 69 -2.34 17.39 18.09
N SER A 70 -2.48 17.13 16.78
CA SER A 70 -3.43 16.15 16.25
C SER A 70 -2.91 14.73 16.48
N ASN A 71 -3.80 13.82 16.88
CA ASN A 71 -3.50 12.39 16.90
C ASN A 71 -3.58 11.77 15.50
N ALA A 72 -4.32 12.42 14.59
CA ALA A 72 -4.36 11.99 13.20
C ALA A 72 -3.12 12.44 12.44
N THR A 73 -2.64 11.54 11.60
CA THR A 73 -1.46 11.64 10.76
C THR A 73 -1.81 11.40 9.29
N VAL A 74 -0.87 11.72 8.41
CA VAL A 74 -0.93 11.39 6.98
C VAL A 74 0.42 10.87 6.53
N THR A 75 0.39 9.88 5.65
CA THR A 75 1.61 9.42 4.97
C THR A 75 2.09 10.50 4.01
N SER A 76 3.24 11.10 4.30
CA SER A 76 3.81 12.20 3.51
C SER A 76 4.95 11.76 2.59
N LYS A 77 5.52 10.59 2.84
CA LYS A 77 6.60 10.01 2.04
C LYS A 77 6.51 8.49 2.01
N LEU A 78 6.78 7.92 0.85
CA LEU A 78 6.95 6.48 0.64
C LEU A 78 8.32 6.24 0.02
N THR A 79 9.05 5.28 0.56
CA THR A 79 10.32 4.78 0.01
C THR A 79 10.19 3.28 -0.20
N ILE A 80 10.42 2.82 -1.43
CA ILE A 80 10.36 1.42 -1.83
C ILE A 80 11.71 1.03 -2.41
N ILE A 81 12.35 0.02 -1.84
CA ILE A 81 13.61 -0.55 -2.31
C ILE A 81 13.32 -1.94 -2.86
N PHE A 82 13.54 -2.11 -4.16
CA PHE A 82 13.59 -3.40 -4.83
C PHE A 82 15.01 -3.93 -4.68
N LYS A 83 15.20 -4.95 -3.83
CA LYS A 83 16.52 -5.54 -3.54
C LYS A 83 17.04 -6.24 -4.80
N ASN A 84 18.37 -6.17 -5.01
CA ASN A 84 19.00 -6.73 -6.20
C ASN A 84 18.76 -8.24 -6.34
N MET A 85 18.34 -8.69 -7.52
CA MET A 85 18.28 -10.10 -7.89
C MET A 85 19.21 -10.33 -9.07
N LYS A 86 20.29 -11.09 -8.87
CA LYS A 86 21.43 -11.19 -9.80
C LYS A 86 20.98 -11.52 -11.23
N GLU A 87 20.02 -12.41 -11.37
CA GLU A 87 19.51 -12.92 -12.63
C GLU A 87 18.55 -11.94 -13.34
N CYS A 88 17.95 -10.99 -12.60
CA CYS A 88 16.85 -10.18 -13.10
C CYS A 88 17.11 -8.68 -13.10
N ILE A 89 17.36 -8.07 -11.93
CA ILE A 89 17.41 -6.61 -11.79
C ILE A 89 18.60 -6.14 -10.95
N ASP A 90 19.06 -4.92 -11.22
CA ASP A 90 19.86 -4.15 -10.27
C ASP A 90 18.96 -3.64 -9.14
N GLN A 91 19.52 -3.29 -7.98
CA GLN A 91 18.74 -2.66 -6.91
C GLN A 91 18.12 -1.35 -7.41
N LYS A 92 16.82 -1.15 -7.15
CA LYS A 92 16.11 0.08 -7.52
C LYS A 92 15.45 0.71 -6.31
N VAL A 93 15.48 2.03 -6.26
CA VAL A 93 14.83 2.83 -5.21
C VAL A 93 13.77 3.69 -5.85
N TYR A 94 12.54 3.57 -5.37
CA TYR A 94 11.44 4.46 -5.70
C TYR A 94 11.11 5.31 -4.47
N GLN A 95 10.90 6.61 -4.69
CA GLN A 95 10.50 7.53 -3.63
C GLN A 95 9.39 8.43 -4.15
N ALA A 96 8.32 8.55 -3.36
CA ALA A 96 7.25 9.51 -3.57
C ALA A 96 7.11 10.38 -2.33
N GLU A 97 6.82 11.66 -2.56
CA GLU A 97 6.51 12.65 -1.54
C GLU A 97 5.22 13.36 -1.94
N LEU A 98 4.63 14.12 -1.01
CA LEU A 98 3.49 14.97 -1.35
C LEU A 98 3.84 15.91 -2.51
N ASP A 99 2.94 15.98 -3.47
CA ASP A 99 3.02 16.75 -4.71
C ASP A 99 4.11 16.26 -5.68
N ASN A 100 4.70 15.09 -5.40
CA ASN A 100 5.71 14.45 -6.24
C ASN A 100 5.58 12.92 -6.23
N VAL A 101 4.75 12.39 -7.13
CA VAL A 101 4.61 10.95 -7.41
C VAL A 101 5.25 10.65 -8.78
N PRO A 102 6.56 10.39 -8.86
CA PRO A 102 7.29 10.29 -10.13
C PRO A 102 7.00 8.99 -10.87
N ALA A 103 6.98 9.03 -12.20
CA ALA A 103 6.90 7.83 -13.04
C ALA A 103 8.27 7.17 -13.31
N ALA A 104 9.22 7.29 -12.37
CA ALA A 104 10.59 6.81 -12.50
C ALA A 104 11.19 6.45 -11.12
N PHE A 105 12.24 5.62 -11.14
CA PHE A 105 13.09 5.37 -9.98
C PHE A 105 13.97 6.59 -9.69
N GLN A 106 14.61 6.62 -8.53
CA GLN A 106 15.45 7.72 -8.07
C GLN A 106 16.63 8.02 -9.00
N ASP A 107 17.13 7.01 -9.73
CA ASP A 107 18.18 7.16 -10.73
C ASP A 107 17.65 7.60 -12.12
N GLY A 108 16.35 7.89 -12.22
CA GLY A 108 15.67 8.29 -13.45
C GLY A 108 15.30 7.14 -14.38
N SER A 109 15.62 5.89 -14.04
CA SER A 109 15.20 4.75 -14.87
C SER A 109 13.71 4.45 -14.70
N VAL A 110 13.11 3.82 -15.70
CA VAL A 110 11.71 3.34 -15.64
C VAL A 110 11.62 1.81 -15.56
N ASN A 111 12.77 1.14 -15.50
CA ASN A 111 12.88 -0.32 -15.41
C ASN A 111 13.98 -0.79 -14.45
N GLY A 112 14.12 -2.11 -14.29
CA GLY A 112 15.08 -2.79 -13.41
C GLY A 112 16.55 -2.78 -13.83
N GLY A 113 16.93 -2.04 -14.87
CA GLY A 113 18.30 -1.93 -15.35
C GLY A 113 18.54 -2.55 -16.72
N ALA A 114 19.80 -2.71 -17.10
CA ALA A 114 20.22 -3.14 -18.44
C ALA A 114 20.37 -4.67 -18.61
N ARG A 115 20.17 -5.44 -17.53
CA ARG A 115 20.25 -6.91 -17.55
C ARG A 115 19.13 -7.50 -18.42
N PRO A 116 19.26 -8.74 -18.93
CA PRO A 116 18.20 -9.39 -19.71
C PRO A 116 16.84 -9.42 -19.00
N GLY A 117 16.82 -9.59 -17.68
CA GLY A 117 15.60 -9.51 -16.87
C GLY A 117 15.18 -8.10 -16.46
N GLY A 118 15.86 -7.04 -16.89
CA GLY A 118 15.58 -5.66 -16.45
C GLY A 118 14.15 -5.18 -16.78
N SER A 119 13.52 -5.75 -17.82
CA SER A 119 12.12 -5.49 -18.18
C SER A 119 11.10 -6.13 -17.25
N SER A 120 11.53 -7.01 -16.33
CA SER A 120 10.65 -7.61 -15.31
C SER A 120 10.29 -6.67 -14.16
N LEU A 121 10.94 -5.49 -14.09
CA LEU A 121 10.57 -4.41 -13.17
C LEU A 121 10.26 -3.17 -14.01
N VAL A 122 9.05 -2.63 -13.92
CA VAL A 122 8.60 -1.47 -14.71
C VAL A 122 7.71 -0.54 -13.89
N ILE A 123 7.91 0.76 -14.03
CA ILE A 123 6.99 1.79 -13.51
C ILE A 123 6.07 2.26 -14.64
N ARG A 124 4.78 2.38 -14.35
CA ARG A 124 3.76 2.92 -15.26
C ARG A 124 2.99 4.05 -14.60
N GLU A 125 2.95 5.21 -15.24
CA GLU A 125 2.07 6.30 -14.83
C GLU A 125 0.62 5.99 -15.22
N ARG A 126 -0.26 5.96 -14.22
CA ARG A 126 -1.70 5.73 -14.42
C ARG A 126 -2.48 7.04 -14.38
N SER A 127 -2.02 8.01 -13.59
CA SER A 127 -2.54 9.37 -13.54
C SER A 127 -1.37 10.34 -13.32
N PRO A 128 -1.16 11.32 -14.23
CA PRO A 128 -0.03 12.21 -14.17
C PRO A 128 0.21 12.83 -12.80
N GLY A 129 1.40 12.59 -12.24
CA GLY A 129 1.83 13.10 -10.93
C GLY A 129 0.99 12.68 -9.72
N ARG A 130 0.06 11.73 -9.87
CA ARG A 130 -0.88 11.31 -8.81
C ARG A 130 -0.99 9.82 -8.59
N HIS A 131 -0.74 9.00 -9.60
CA HIS A 131 -0.87 7.55 -9.48
C HIS A 131 0.12 6.85 -10.39
N VAL A 132 0.98 6.02 -9.79
CA VAL A 132 1.85 5.10 -10.50
C VAL A 132 1.61 3.67 -10.05
N GLU A 133 1.85 2.75 -10.97
CA GLU A 133 1.86 1.31 -10.74
C GLU A 133 3.27 0.79 -11.04
N ILE A 134 3.86 0.07 -10.10
CA ILE A 134 5.18 -0.54 -10.22
C ILE A 134 4.97 -2.05 -10.29
N ARG A 135 5.30 -2.66 -11.43
CA ARG A 135 5.20 -4.11 -11.64
C ARG A 135 6.58 -4.73 -11.50
N ALA A 136 6.71 -5.69 -10.60
CA ALA A 136 7.89 -6.48 -10.33
C ALA A 136 7.56 -7.95 -10.65
N ASP A 137 7.46 -8.26 -11.94
CA ASP A 137 7.07 -9.56 -12.48
C ASP A 137 8.04 -10.67 -12.04
N TYR A 138 9.31 -10.35 -11.80
CA TYR A 138 10.33 -11.31 -11.33
C TYR A 138 10.08 -11.85 -9.91
N ILE A 139 9.23 -11.19 -9.12
CA ILE A 139 8.81 -11.60 -7.77
C ILE A 139 7.28 -11.61 -7.63
N GLY A 140 6.54 -11.62 -8.74
CA GLY A 140 5.08 -11.68 -8.72
C GLY A 140 4.45 -10.58 -7.85
N THR A 141 4.96 -9.35 -7.96
CA THR A 141 4.53 -8.24 -7.11
C THR A 141 4.07 -7.06 -7.95
N THR A 142 2.99 -6.40 -7.53
CA THR A 142 2.51 -5.14 -8.10
C THR A 142 2.24 -4.15 -6.97
N ILE A 143 2.76 -2.94 -7.08
CA ILE A 143 2.57 -1.87 -6.10
C ILE A 143 1.86 -0.70 -6.78
N ALA A 144 0.83 -0.15 -6.14
CA ALA A 144 0.24 1.13 -6.51
C ALA A 144 0.61 2.19 -5.46
N VAL A 145 1.06 3.35 -5.94
CA VAL A 145 1.29 4.54 -5.12
C VAL A 145 0.40 5.66 -5.63
N ARG A 146 -0.45 6.20 -4.76
CA ARG A 146 -1.43 7.23 -5.09
C ARG A 146 -1.26 8.45 -4.18
N GLN A 147 -1.52 9.63 -4.72
CA GLN A 147 -1.77 10.83 -3.92
C GLN A 147 -3.24 11.24 -4.02
N ALA A 148 -3.86 11.43 -2.85
CA ALA A 148 -5.20 12.00 -2.69
C ALA A 148 -5.13 13.16 -1.70
N GLY A 149 -5.36 14.38 -2.18
CA GLY A 149 -5.14 15.58 -1.37
C GLY A 149 -3.70 15.65 -0.85
N ARG A 150 -3.56 15.78 0.48
CA ARG A 150 -2.27 15.88 1.18
C ARG A 150 -1.82 14.56 1.83
N GLN A 151 -2.15 13.43 1.23
CA GLN A 151 -1.66 12.12 1.68
C GLN A 151 -1.25 11.22 0.52
N LEU A 152 -0.30 10.33 0.81
CA LEU A 152 0.05 9.20 -0.04
C LEU A 152 -0.66 7.93 0.45
N SER A 153 -1.07 7.11 -0.49
CA SER A 153 -1.56 5.75 -0.25
C SER A 153 -0.65 4.74 -0.94
N PHE A 154 -0.48 3.60 -0.29
CA PHE A 154 0.29 2.46 -0.76
C PHE A 154 -0.61 1.24 -0.79
N SER A 155 -0.55 0.50 -1.89
CA SER A 155 -1.25 -0.78 -2.06
C SER A 155 -0.29 -1.77 -2.71
N ILE A 156 -0.24 -3.01 -2.23
CA ILE A 156 0.61 -4.06 -2.79
C ILE A 156 -0.18 -5.35 -2.99
N ARG A 157 -0.04 -5.95 -4.18
CA ARG A 157 -0.30 -7.38 -4.44
C ARG A 157 1.05 -8.08 -4.47
N ALA A 158 1.27 -9.05 -3.59
CA ALA A 158 2.51 -9.82 -3.56
C ALA A 158 2.21 -11.31 -3.64
N ALA A 159 3.06 -12.06 -4.32
CA ALA A 159 3.03 -13.52 -4.25
C ALA A 159 3.21 -13.98 -2.79
N GLU A 160 2.48 -15.02 -2.39
CA GLU A 160 2.45 -15.47 -1.00
C GLU A 160 3.85 -15.84 -0.48
N GLU A 161 4.70 -16.47 -1.30
CA GLU A 161 6.06 -16.82 -0.88
C GLU A 161 6.99 -15.60 -0.74
N VAL A 162 6.69 -14.52 -1.46
CA VAL A 162 7.42 -13.25 -1.35
C VAL A 162 6.97 -12.48 -0.12
N ALA A 163 5.66 -12.42 0.14
CA ALA A 163 5.09 -11.77 1.32
C ALA A 163 5.57 -12.40 2.64
N ARG A 164 5.88 -13.70 2.64
CA ARG A 164 6.31 -14.48 3.81
C ARG A 164 7.83 -14.68 3.93
N ALA A 165 8.63 -14.19 3.00
CA ALA A 165 10.09 -14.40 2.98
C ALA A 165 10.84 -13.37 3.84
N PHE A 166 10.70 -13.45 5.16
CA PHE A 166 11.39 -12.59 6.11
C PHE A 166 11.86 -13.39 7.33
N THR A 167 12.88 -12.88 8.03
CA THR A 167 13.46 -13.52 9.22
C THR A 167 12.83 -13.02 10.52
N GLU A 168 13.15 -13.66 11.65
CA GLU A 168 12.66 -13.23 12.97
C GLU A 168 13.16 -11.82 13.37
N GLU A 169 14.32 -11.40 12.84
CA GLU A 169 14.85 -10.05 13.07
C GLU A 169 14.05 -8.94 12.33
N GLN A 170 13.17 -9.32 11.42
CA GLN A 170 12.30 -8.43 10.63
C GLN A 170 10.85 -8.47 11.15
N ASP A 171 10.65 -8.62 12.45
CA ASP A 171 9.33 -8.81 13.07
C ASP A 171 8.40 -7.58 12.98
N LEU A 172 8.95 -6.38 12.92
CA LEU A 172 8.18 -5.15 12.78
C LEU A 172 7.88 -4.85 11.29
N GLN A 173 6.71 -5.30 10.81
CA GLN A 173 6.20 -4.99 9.47
C GLN A 173 4.69 -4.77 9.51
N LEU A 174 4.23 -3.56 9.16
CA LEU A 174 2.80 -3.20 9.26
C LEU A 174 1.92 -4.05 8.32
N CYS A 175 2.40 -4.46 7.15
CA CYS A 175 1.65 -5.34 6.24
C CYS A 175 1.47 -6.77 6.78
N VAL A 176 2.32 -7.21 7.71
CA VAL A 176 2.29 -8.57 8.26
C VAL A 176 1.50 -8.60 9.57
N GLY A 177 1.98 -7.88 10.58
CA GLY A 177 1.43 -7.89 11.94
C GLY A 177 0.49 -6.73 12.25
N GLY A 178 0.33 -5.79 11.32
CA GLY A 178 -0.38 -4.55 11.58
C GLY A 178 0.37 -3.65 12.57
N CYS A 179 -0.34 -2.69 13.13
CA CYS A 179 0.29 -1.72 14.03
C CYS A 179 0.48 -2.28 15.43
N PRO A 180 1.62 -1.99 16.10
CA PRO A 180 1.82 -2.32 17.49
C PRO A 180 0.68 -1.80 18.36
N HIS A 181 0.34 -2.51 19.44
CA HIS A 181 -0.81 -2.15 20.29
C HIS A 181 -0.74 -0.70 20.79
N SER A 182 0.44 -0.18 21.10
CA SER A 182 0.65 1.21 21.55
C SER A 182 0.41 2.27 20.47
N GLN A 183 0.32 1.87 19.20
CA GLN A 183 0.06 2.75 18.05
C GLN A 183 -1.35 2.57 17.49
N ARG A 184 -2.13 1.61 17.98
CA ARG A 184 -3.51 1.38 17.53
C ARG A 184 -4.41 2.49 18.06
N MET A 185 -5.22 3.05 17.15
CA MET A 185 -6.22 4.05 17.48
C MET A 185 -7.60 3.40 17.61
N SER A 186 -8.46 4.01 18.43
CA SER A 186 -9.86 3.60 18.43
C SER A 186 -10.53 4.00 17.12
N ARG A 187 -11.37 3.11 16.58
CA ARG A 187 -12.15 3.36 15.36
C ARG A 187 -13.20 4.45 15.53
N SER A 188 -13.58 4.77 16.76
CA SER A 188 -14.47 5.87 17.06
C SER A 188 -13.63 7.11 17.38
N PRO A 189 -13.75 8.21 16.62
CA PRO A 189 -13.10 9.47 16.96
C PRO A 189 -13.52 9.88 18.38
N HIS A 190 -12.56 9.95 19.31
CA HIS A 190 -12.84 10.39 20.68
C HIS A 190 -12.89 11.93 20.69
N GLY A 191 -14.06 12.50 21.02
CA GLY A 191 -14.24 13.95 21.19
C GLY A 191 -15.14 14.61 20.14
N ARG A 192 -15.23 15.94 20.16
CA ARG A 192 -15.89 16.71 19.09
C ARG A 192 -14.98 16.69 17.87
N GLY A 193 -15.28 15.82 16.90
CA GLY A 193 -14.66 15.85 15.59
C GLY A 193 -14.80 17.21 14.92
N ARG A 194 -13.93 17.50 13.94
CA ARG A 194 -13.96 18.76 13.19
C ARG A 194 -15.21 18.86 12.31
N VAL A 195 -15.73 17.72 11.87
CA VAL A 195 -16.95 17.57 11.07
C VAL A 195 -17.94 16.64 11.79
N PRO A 196 -19.26 16.92 11.77
CA PRO A 196 -20.26 16.01 12.32
C PRO A 196 -20.23 14.64 11.63
N ALA A 197 -20.37 13.56 12.40
CA ALA A 197 -20.31 12.19 11.88
C ALA A 197 -21.32 11.92 10.76
N GLU A 198 -22.54 12.46 10.85
CA GLU A 198 -23.56 12.30 9.82
C GLU A 198 -23.18 12.98 8.50
N THR A 199 -22.55 14.16 8.56
CA THR A 199 -22.03 14.85 7.37
C THR A 199 -20.92 14.03 6.72
N ALA A 200 -19.99 13.49 7.52
CA ALA A 200 -18.92 12.64 7.02
C ALA A 200 -19.45 11.34 6.39
N ARG A 201 -20.44 10.69 7.01
CA ARG A 201 -21.13 9.52 6.47
C ARG A 201 -21.78 9.79 5.12
N ALA A 202 -22.44 10.94 4.96
CA ALA A 202 -23.04 11.33 3.68
C ALA A 202 -21.99 11.46 2.58
N LEU A 203 -20.89 12.19 2.84
CA LEU A 203 -19.77 12.35 1.90
C LEU A 203 -19.11 11.02 1.52
N CYS A 204 -18.86 10.15 2.50
CA CYS A 204 -18.27 8.84 2.24
C CYS A 204 -19.19 7.93 1.43
N ARG A 205 -20.51 8.04 1.60
CA ARG A 205 -21.50 7.25 0.85
C ARG A 205 -21.60 7.64 -0.62
N GLU A 206 -21.20 8.86 -0.98
CA GLU A 206 -21.12 9.28 -2.38
C GLU A 206 -19.97 8.59 -3.12
N MET A 207 -18.89 8.22 -2.41
CA MET A 207 -17.68 7.66 -2.99
C MET A 207 -17.56 6.13 -2.82
N LEU A 208 -18.15 5.56 -1.78
CA LEU A 208 -17.98 4.15 -1.42
C LEU A 208 -19.30 3.38 -1.52
N PRO A 209 -19.28 2.15 -2.06
CA PRO A 209 -20.51 1.43 -2.41
C PRO A 209 -21.24 0.82 -1.20
N VAL A 210 -20.53 0.55 -0.10
CA VAL A 210 -21.05 -0.14 1.09
C VAL A 210 -20.42 0.40 2.37
N GLU A 211 -21.04 0.17 3.52
CA GLU A 211 -20.56 0.64 4.84
C GLU A 211 -19.54 -0.31 5.51
N ASP A 212 -18.54 -0.76 4.75
CA ASP A 212 -17.46 -1.65 5.21
C ASP A 212 -16.29 -0.91 5.89
N VAL A 213 -15.17 -1.60 6.13
CA VAL A 213 -13.94 -0.99 6.69
C VAL A 213 -13.40 0.21 5.91
N TYR A 214 -13.52 0.25 4.58
CA TYR A 214 -13.07 1.42 3.80
C TYR A 214 -13.99 2.61 4.06
N PHE A 215 -15.30 2.37 4.18
CA PHE A 215 -16.25 3.40 4.56
C PHE A 215 -16.03 3.90 5.99
N GLN A 216 -15.83 3.01 6.97
CA GLN A 216 -15.56 3.43 8.35
C GLN A 216 -14.25 4.24 8.44
N SER A 217 -13.24 3.87 7.64
CA SER A 217 -11.98 4.61 7.52
C SER A 217 -12.18 6.02 6.95
N CYS A 218 -12.92 6.12 5.85
CA CYS A 218 -13.32 7.39 5.28
C CYS A 218 -14.03 8.29 6.31
N VAL A 219 -15.01 7.74 7.02
CA VAL A 219 -15.76 8.49 8.04
C VAL A 219 -14.83 8.94 9.16
N PHE A 220 -13.97 8.05 9.66
CA PHE A 220 -12.99 8.38 10.69
C PHE A 220 -12.10 9.54 10.28
N ASP A 221 -11.52 9.46 9.08
CA ASP A 221 -10.61 10.46 8.54
C ASP A 221 -11.28 11.81 8.35
N VAL A 222 -12.47 11.83 7.72
CA VAL A 222 -13.22 13.09 7.45
C VAL A 222 -13.65 13.74 8.77
N VAL A 223 -14.12 12.96 9.75
CA VAL A 223 -14.51 13.48 11.08
C VAL A 223 -13.29 14.08 11.80
N THR A 224 -12.15 13.39 11.74
CA THR A 224 -10.97 13.75 12.53
C THR A 224 -10.18 14.90 11.90
N SER A 225 -9.98 14.87 10.59
CA SER A 225 -9.19 15.87 9.85
C SER A 225 -10.01 17.09 9.44
N GLY A 226 -11.30 16.89 9.13
CA GLY A 226 -12.15 17.86 8.45
C GLY A 226 -11.84 18.04 6.96
N ASP A 227 -10.98 17.21 6.37
CA ASP A 227 -10.61 17.25 4.95
C ASP A 227 -11.43 16.22 4.16
N THR A 228 -12.17 16.68 3.15
CA THR A 228 -13.01 15.81 2.32
C THR A 228 -12.19 14.99 1.31
N ASN A 229 -10.92 15.33 1.07
CA ASN A 229 -10.04 14.55 0.20
C ASN A 229 -9.79 13.12 0.70
N PHE A 230 -10.01 12.86 2.00
CA PHE A 230 -9.93 11.51 2.54
C PHE A 230 -10.98 10.55 1.96
N THR A 231 -12.09 11.07 1.43
CA THR A 231 -13.04 10.25 0.66
C THR A 231 -12.38 9.61 -0.57
N MET A 232 -11.51 10.35 -1.27
CA MET A 232 -10.78 9.86 -2.43
C MET A 232 -9.71 8.84 -2.05
N ALA A 233 -9.10 8.95 -0.88
CA ALA A 233 -8.08 8.01 -0.43
C ALA A 233 -8.68 6.64 -0.12
N ALA A 234 -9.79 6.60 0.63
CA ALA A 234 -10.51 5.36 0.90
C ALA A 234 -11.05 4.73 -0.39
N HIS A 235 -11.59 5.54 -1.31
CA HIS A 235 -12.01 5.06 -2.63
C HIS A 235 -10.83 4.51 -3.44
N GLY A 236 -9.69 5.20 -3.46
CA GLY A 236 -8.48 4.74 -4.15
C GLY A 236 -7.98 3.41 -3.61
N ALA A 237 -7.98 3.22 -2.29
CA ALA A 237 -7.60 1.98 -1.65
C ALA A 237 -8.58 0.83 -1.98
N LEU A 238 -9.89 1.10 -2.03
CA LEU A 238 -10.89 0.12 -2.45
C LEU A 238 -10.69 -0.31 -3.92
N GLU A 239 -10.40 0.63 -4.82
CA GLU A 239 -10.13 0.32 -6.22
C GLU A 239 -8.86 -0.51 -6.40
N ASP A 240 -7.79 -0.21 -5.64
CA ASP A 240 -6.58 -1.03 -5.64
C ASP A 240 -6.88 -2.43 -5.09
N ALA A 241 -7.61 -2.54 -3.98
CA ALA A 241 -8.00 -3.82 -3.39
C ALA A 241 -8.83 -4.68 -4.36
N ARG A 242 -9.75 -4.07 -5.12
CA ARG A 242 -10.53 -4.77 -6.16
C ARG A 242 -9.64 -5.40 -7.24
N LEU A 243 -8.51 -4.76 -7.57
CA LEU A 243 -7.55 -5.26 -8.56
C LEU A 243 -6.55 -6.26 -7.96
N PHE A 244 -6.22 -6.11 -6.68
CA PHE A 244 -5.10 -6.80 -6.03
C PHE A 244 -5.51 -8.02 -5.22
N LEU A 245 -6.76 -8.09 -4.75
CA LEU A 245 -7.27 -9.26 -4.06
C LEU A 245 -7.56 -10.39 -5.04
N PRO A 246 -7.09 -11.63 -4.77
CA PRO A 246 -7.43 -12.78 -5.58
C PRO A 246 -8.89 -13.23 -5.39
N ASP A 247 -9.46 -12.94 -4.24
CA ASP A 247 -10.80 -13.33 -3.82
C ASP A 247 -11.66 -12.10 -3.59
N ALA A 248 -12.69 -11.94 -4.42
CA ALA A 248 -13.61 -10.81 -4.35
C ALA A 248 -14.49 -10.83 -3.10
N GLU A 249 -14.71 -12.00 -2.47
CA GLU A 249 -15.48 -12.10 -1.22
C GLU A 249 -14.75 -11.42 -0.05
N LYS A 250 -13.42 -11.32 -0.12
CA LYS A 250 -12.57 -10.65 0.87
C LYS A 250 -12.43 -9.15 0.66
N LEU A 251 -13.01 -8.60 -0.41
CA LEU A 251 -12.95 -7.18 -0.71
C LEU A 251 -13.57 -6.37 0.43
N HIS A 252 -14.82 -6.70 0.77
CA HIS A 252 -15.59 -5.99 1.77
C HIS A 252 -15.51 -6.70 3.13
N ILE A 253 -14.97 -6.01 4.13
CA ILE A 253 -14.91 -6.49 5.51
C ILE A 253 -15.93 -5.71 6.32
N PHE A 254 -16.95 -6.39 6.81
CA PHE A 254 -17.99 -5.81 7.67
C PHE A 254 -17.68 -6.14 9.14
N GLN A 255 -17.85 -5.16 10.01
CA GLN A 255 -17.53 -5.25 11.45
C GLN A 255 -18.62 -4.60 12.29
#